data_AF-A0AB73P1A7-F1
#
_entry.id   AF-A0AB73P1A7-F1
#
_cell.length_a   1.000
_cell.length_b   1.000
_cell.length_c   1.000
_cell.angle_alpha   90.00
_cell.angle_beta   90.00
_cell.angle_gamma   90.00
#
_symmetry.space_group_name_H-M   'P 1'
#
loop_
_entity.id
_entity.type
_entity.pdbx_description
1 polymer ?
#
loop_
_entity_poly.entity_id
_entity_poly.type
_entity_poly.pdbx_seq_one_letter_code
_entity_poly.pdbx_strand_id
1 'polypeptide(L)'
;MKLHIIISALSLIISSSANAAKVNQELCSTVTFQAFGEPKQTVRDCADPHETFWAKVDINGVHFPIQGIGLIVPQTYHAQSSGESELLTIQVTKKEEAYNIRFQAIRDNKLINWSGMMIPGEHKSVNQDGNQIKVSFARQ
;
A
#
# COMPACT_ATOMS: atom_id res chain seq x y z
N MET A 1 30.01 67.20 10.64
CA MET A 1 29.14 66.32 11.45
C MET A 1 28.23 65.53 10.52
N LYS A 2 28.40 64.20 10.53
CA LYS A 2 27.50 63.08 10.17
C LYS A 2 26.55 63.18 8.96
N LEU A 3 27.00 62.57 7.86
CA LEU A 3 26.20 61.98 6.79
C LEU A 3 25.23 60.93 7.37
N HIS A 4 23.92 61.02 7.09
CA HIS A 4 22.95 59.98 7.42
C HIS A 4 22.37 59.44 6.11
N ILE A 5 22.81 58.25 5.71
CA ILE A 5 22.18 57.48 4.63
C ILE A 5 21.11 56.61 5.29
N ILE A 6 19.85 56.93 5.03
CA ILE A 6 18.70 56.14 5.46
C ILE A 6 18.54 55.01 4.44
N ILE A 7 18.82 53.77 4.86
CA ILE A 7 18.56 52.57 4.07
C ILE A 7 17.07 52.24 4.24
N SER A 8 16.25 52.61 3.25
CA SER A 8 14.85 52.18 3.19
C SER A 8 14.80 50.72 2.74
N ALA A 9 14.32 49.86 3.64
CA ALA A 9 14.18 48.43 3.44
C ALA A 9 13.27 48.10 2.24
N LEU A 10 13.81 47.31 1.30
CA LEU A 10 13.06 46.58 0.29
C LEU A 10 12.30 45.45 1.01
N SER A 11 11.00 45.60 1.26
CA SER A 11 10.13 44.45 1.53
C SER A 11 9.47 44.02 0.22
N LEU A 12 10.02 42.95 -0.35
CA LEU A 12 9.44 42.24 -1.48
C LEU A 12 8.01 41.81 -1.16
N ILE A 13 7.12 42.11 -2.09
CA ILE A 13 5.80 41.50 -2.25
C ILE A 13 6.01 39.99 -2.37
N ILE A 14 5.68 39.22 -1.32
CA ILE A 14 5.57 37.77 -1.46
C ILE A 14 4.16 37.49 -1.95
N SER A 15 4.11 37.30 -3.25
CA SER A 15 3.01 36.80 -4.04
C SER A 15 2.36 35.58 -3.39
N SER A 16 1.04 35.59 -3.41
CA SER A 16 0.12 34.46 -3.26
C SER A 16 0.69 33.10 -3.67
N SER A 17 1.00 32.25 -2.70
CA SER A 17 1.18 30.80 -2.90
C SER A 17 0.04 30.02 -2.24
N ALA A 18 -1.20 30.40 -2.57
CA ALA A 18 -2.39 29.61 -2.24
C ALA A 18 -2.79 28.77 -3.46
N ASN A 19 -1.93 27.84 -3.91
CA ASN A 19 -2.29 26.86 -4.94
C ASN A 19 -1.47 25.56 -4.94
N ALA A 20 -0.71 25.23 -3.88
CA ALA A 20 -0.08 23.91 -3.77
C ALA A 20 -1.10 22.79 -3.40
N ALA A 21 -2.24 23.15 -2.81
CA ALA A 21 -3.25 22.18 -2.37
C ALA A 21 -4.14 21.61 -3.50
N LYS A 22 -4.10 22.18 -4.71
CA LYS A 22 -4.93 21.72 -5.84
C LYS A 22 -4.27 20.66 -6.72
N VAL A 23 -2.93 20.58 -6.74
CA VAL A 23 -2.21 19.68 -7.66
C VAL A 23 -2.33 18.20 -7.24
N ASN A 24 -2.47 17.91 -5.94
CA ASN A 24 -2.63 16.52 -5.46
C ASN A 24 -4.08 16.01 -5.45
N GLN A 25 -5.10 16.87 -5.67
CA GLN A 25 -6.48 16.42 -5.79
C GLN A 25 -6.76 15.69 -7.12
N GLU A 26 -5.88 15.85 -8.12
CA GLU A 26 -6.01 15.26 -9.46
C GLU A 26 -5.63 13.77 -9.53
N LEU A 27 -5.00 13.19 -8.49
CA LEU A 27 -4.59 11.78 -8.47
C LEU A 27 -5.54 10.87 -7.67
N CYS A 28 -6.70 11.39 -7.26
CA CYS A 28 -7.72 10.58 -6.61
C CYS A 28 -8.65 9.93 -7.63
N SER A 29 -8.75 8.61 -7.62
CA SER A 29 -9.71 7.85 -8.43
C SER A 29 -10.79 7.22 -7.55
N THR A 30 -11.95 6.94 -8.13
CA THR A 30 -12.97 6.11 -7.48
C THR A 30 -12.77 4.67 -7.94
N VAL A 31 -12.48 3.78 -7.00
CA VAL A 31 -12.23 2.37 -7.28
C VAL A 31 -13.33 1.54 -6.64
N THR A 32 -13.93 0.65 -7.43
CA THR A 32 -14.87 -0.36 -6.95
C THR A 32 -14.21 -1.73 -7.06
N PHE A 33 -14.16 -2.47 -5.95
CA PHE A 33 -13.56 -3.81 -5.92
C PHE A 33 -14.40 -4.80 -5.11
N GLN A 34 -14.15 -6.09 -5.35
CA GLN A 34 -14.71 -7.19 -4.58
C GLN A 34 -13.59 -8.19 -4.30
N ALA A 35 -13.28 -8.43 -3.03
CA ALA A 35 -12.18 -9.29 -2.62
C ALA A 35 -12.54 -10.03 -1.33
N PHE A 36 -11.81 -11.11 -1.02
CA PHE A 36 -11.94 -11.86 0.25
C PHE A 36 -13.36 -12.42 0.54
N GLY A 37 -14.19 -12.59 -0.49
CA GLY A 37 -15.60 -13.00 -0.33
C GLY A 37 -16.51 -11.91 0.24
N GLU A 38 -16.03 -10.68 0.36
CA GLU A 38 -16.78 -9.54 0.89
C GLU A 38 -17.72 -8.94 -0.18
N PRO A 39 -18.77 -8.21 0.22
CA PRO A 39 -19.57 -7.41 -0.69
C PRO A 39 -18.70 -6.39 -1.44
N LYS A 40 -19.18 -5.93 -2.61
CA LYS A 40 -18.52 -4.87 -3.39
C LYS A 40 -18.31 -3.62 -2.52
N GLN A 41 -17.10 -3.08 -2.55
CA GLN A 41 -16.71 -1.85 -1.87
C GLN A 41 -16.39 -0.79 -2.91
N THR A 42 -16.73 0.46 -2.64
CA THR A 42 -16.35 1.61 -3.46
C THR A 42 -15.66 2.63 -2.59
N VAL A 43 -14.42 2.97 -2.96
CA VAL A 43 -13.57 3.87 -2.19
C VAL A 43 -13.03 4.98 -3.10
N ARG A 44 -12.73 6.13 -2.49
CA ARG A 44 -11.92 7.16 -3.13
C ARG A 44 -10.47 6.85 -2.80
N ASP A 45 -9.73 6.36 -3.78
CA ASP A 45 -8.32 6.03 -3.67
C ASP A 45 -7.49 7.23 -4.13
N CYS A 46 -6.78 7.84 -3.21
CA CYS A 46 -5.87 8.94 -3.49
C CYS A 46 -4.45 8.40 -3.35
N ALA A 47 -3.72 8.32 -4.46
CA ALA A 47 -2.34 7.84 -4.45
C ALA A 47 -1.48 8.71 -3.50
N ASP A 48 -1.07 8.13 -2.37
CA ASP A 48 -0.05 8.72 -1.50
C ASP A 48 1.30 8.07 -1.82
N PRO A 49 2.28 8.83 -2.37
CA PRO A 49 3.59 8.28 -2.67
C PRO A 49 4.32 7.76 -1.41
N HIS A 50 3.92 8.18 -0.20
CA HIS A 50 4.47 7.68 1.06
C HIS A 50 3.81 6.39 1.56
N GLU A 51 2.67 6.00 0.98
CA GLU A 51 1.93 4.79 1.35
C GLU A 51 1.82 3.82 0.17
N THR A 52 2.97 3.64 -0.50
CA THR A 52 3.19 2.58 -1.48
C THR A 52 4.12 1.54 -0.88
N PHE A 53 3.79 0.26 -1.06
CA PHE A 53 4.50 -0.85 -0.40
C PHE A 53 4.89 -1.97 -1.36
N TRP A 54 5.86 -2.77 -0.93
CA TRP A 54 6.17 -4.09 -1.47
C TRP A 54 5.76 -5.15 -0.46
N ALA A 55 5.03 -6.16 -0.92
CA ALA A 55 4.68 -7.32 -0.13
C ALA A 55 5.12 -8.60 -0.83
N LYS A 56 5.82 -9.47 -0.09
CA LYS A 56 6.21 -10.81 -0.53
C LYS A 56 5.54 -11.84 0.36
N VAL A 57 4.92 -12.85 -0.24
CA VAL A 57 4.24 -13.95 0.46
C VAL A 57 4.85 -15.27 0.02
N ASP A 58 5.25 -16.07 1.00
CA ASP A 58 5.75 -17.42 0.82
C ASP A 58 4.89 -18.40 1.62
N ILE A 59 4.48 -19.50 0.99
CA ILE A 59 3.68 -20.54 1.64
C ILE A 59 4.38 -21.88 1.43
N ASN A 60 4.71 -22.56 2.53
CA ASN A 60 5.40 -23.85 2.53
C ASN A 60 6.71 -23.84 1.71
N GLY A 61 7.42 -22.71 1.72
CA GLY A 61 8.66 -22.51 0.95
C GLY A 61 8.48 -22.12 -0.52
N VAL A 62 7.24 -22.03 -1.01
CA VAL A 62 6.95 -21.61 -2.38
C VAL A 62 6.58 -20.12 -2.42
N HIS A 63 7.28 -19.38 -3.27
CA HIS A 63 7.18 -17.92 -3.38
C HIS A 63 6.07 -17.50 -4.35
N PHE A 64 5.26 -16.51 -3.98
CA PHE A 64 4.52 -15.71 -4.96
C PHE A 64 5.40 -14.57 -5.49
N PRO A 65 5.10 -14.01 -6.67
CA PRO A 65 5.73 -12.77 -7.11
C PRO A 65 5.51 -11.65 -6.10
N ILE A 66 6.52 -10.79 -5.96
CA ILE A 66 6.45 -9.60 -5.11
C ILE A 66 5.40 -8.66 -5.70
N GLN A 67 4.45 -8.22 -4.88
CA GLN A 67 3.39 -7.30 -5.30
C GLN A 67 3.66 -5.88 -4.81
N GLY A 68 3.52 -4.91 -5.70
CA GLY A 68 3.43 -3.51 -5.36
C GLY A 68 2.00 -3.19 -4.99
N ILE A 69 1.79 -2.58 -3.82
CA ILE A 69 0.44 -2.35 -3.30
C ILE A 69 0.34 -1.03 -2.56
N GLY A 70 -0.75 -0.29 -2.82
CA GLY A 70 -1.13 0.91 -2.06
C GLY A 70 -2.06 0.57 -0.89
N LEU A 71 -2.66 1.60 -0.29
CA LEU A 71 -3.66 1.39 0.75
C LEU A 71 -5.04 1.03 0.18
N ILE A 72 -5.80 0.25 0.97
CA ILE A 72 -7.22 -0.05 0.82
C ILE A 72 -7.56 -0.87 -0.42
N VAL A 73 -7.05 -0.57 -1.61
CA VAL A 73 -7.37 -1.32 -2.83
C VAL A 73 -6.55 -2.61 -2.86
N PRO A 74 -7.18 -3.78 -2.88
CA PRO A 74 -6.45 -5.05 -2.97
C PRO A 74 -5.78 -5.20 -4.34
N GLN A 75 -4.66 -5.91 -4.36
CA GLN A 75 -3.98 -6.35 -5.58
C GLN A 75 -4.11 -7.86 -5.71
N THR A 76 -4.41 -8.32 -6.93
CA THR A 76 -4.57 -9.74 -7.23
C THR A 76 -3.58 -10.17 -8.28
N TYR A 77 -2.71 -11.09 -7.91
CA TYR A 77 -1.92 -11.88 -8.83
C TYR A 77 -2.70 -13.15 -9.19
N HIS A 78 -2.71 -13.50 -10.47
CA HIS A 78 -3.26 -14.76 -10.97
C HIS A 78 -2.33 -15.34 -12.02
N ALA A 79 -2.01 -16.62 -11.88
CA ALA A 79 -1.32 -17.41 -12.90
C ALA A 79 -2.02 -18.75 -13.10
N GLN A 80 -2.04 -19.21 -14.35
CA GLN A 80 -2.63 -20.48 -14.72
C GLN A 80 -1.66 -21.21 -15.64
N SER A 81 -1.24 -22.42 -15.26
CA SER A 81 -0.38 -23.27 -16.09
C SER A 81 -0.86 -24.72 -15.97
N SER A 82 -1.13 -25.36 -17.11
CA SER A 82 -1.33 -26.82 -17.21
C SER A 82 -2.16 -27.48 -16.09
N GLY A 83 -3.32 -26.90 -15.75
CA GLY A 83 -4.25 -27.44 -14.74
C GLY A 83 -4.04 -26.93 -13.31
N GLU A 84 -2.95 -26.21 -13.05
CA GLU A 84 -2.70 -25.54 -11.77
C GLU A 84 -3.05 -24.05 -11.89
N SER A 85 -3.84 -23.57 -10.92
CA SER A 85 -4.18 -22.16 -10.77
C SER A 85 -3.58 -21.66 -9.47
N GLU A 86 -2.82 -20.57 -9.58
CA GLU A 86 -2.33 -19.83 -8.45
C GLU A 86 -2.98 -18.45 -8.41
N LEU A 87 -3.49 -18.08 -7.24
CA LEU A 87 -4.06 -16.77 -6.99
C LEU A 87 -3.50 -16.24 -5.68
N LEU A 88 -3.14 -14.96 -5.66
CA LEU A 88 -2.83 -14.22 -4.43
C LEU A 88 -3.50 -12.85 -4.48
N THR A 89 -4.52 -12.66 -3.67
CA THR A 89 -5.12 -11.35 -3.41
C THR A 89 -4.60 -10.82 -2.08
N ILE A 90 -3.97 -9.65 -2.08
CA ILE A 90 -3.41 -9.00 -0.89
C ILE A 90 -3.98 -7.60 -0.73
N GLN A 91 -4.17 -7.16 0.51
CA GLN A 91 -4.64 -5.83 0.85
C GLN A 91 -3.87 -5.29 2.05
N VAL A 92 -3.57 -4.00 2.00
CA VAL A 92 -2.96 -3.25 3.10
C VAL A 92 -3.91 -2.18 3.58
N THR A 93 -4.15 -2.11 4.88
CA THR A 93 -4.95 -1.04 5.52
C THR A 93 -4.19 -0.46 6.69
N LYS A 94 -4.28 0.84 6.92
CA LYS A 94 -3.61 1.50 8.04
C LYS A 94 -4.43 1.40 9.33
N LYS A 95 -3.76 1.12 10.44
CA LYS A 95 -4.33 1.17 11.79
C LYS A 95 -3.30 1.79 12.74
N GLU A 96 -3.54 3.05 13.12
CA GLU A 96 -2.58 3.86 13.88
C GLU A 96 -1.22 3.94 13.17
N GLU A 97 -0.13 3.58 13.84
CA GLU A 97 1.24 3.60 13.32
C GLU A 97 1.66 2.30 12.60
N ALA A 98 0.74 1.34 12.44
CA ALA A 98 1.00 0.06 11.81
C ALA A 98 0.04 -0.22 10.66
N TYR A 99 0.37 -1.23 9.87
CA TYR A 99 -0.41 -1.64 8.71
C TYR A 99 -0.95 -3.05 8.93
N ASN A 100 -2.27 -3.23 8.83
CA ASN A 100 -2.84 -4.56 8.72
C ASN A 100 -2.66 -5.04 7.28
N ILE A 101 -1.93 -6.13 7.11
CA ILE A 101 -1.79 -6.83 5.85
C ILE A 101 -2.66 -8.08 5.95
N ARG A 102 -3.50 -8.28 4.94
CA ARG A 102 -4.24 -9.53 4.79
C ARG A 102 -4.11 -10.06 3.38
N PHE A 103 -4.09 -11.37 3.25
CA PHE A 103 -4.12 -12.01 1.95
C PHE A 103 -5.03 -13.23 1.92
N GLN A 104 -5.47 -13.56 0.71
CA GLN A 104 -6.14 -14.80 0.35
C GLN A 104 -5.37 -15.40 -0.83
N ALA A 105 -4.88 -16.61 -0.63
CA ALA A 105 -4.15 -17.37 -1.63
C ALA A 105 -4.91 -18.64 -2.01
N ILE A 106 -4.87 -18.99 -3.29
CA ILE A 106 -5.28 -20.30 -3.80
C ILE A 106 -4.06 -20.93 -4.43
N ARG A 107 -3.69 -22.12 -3.95
CA ARG A 107 -2.64 -22.98 -4.53
C ARG A 107 -3.02 -24.43 -4.24
N ASP A 108 -2.81 -25.32 -5.22
CA ASP A 108 -3.20 -26.74 -5.13
C ASP A 108 -4.66 -26.95 -4.71
N ASN A 109 -5.57 -26.10 -5.22
CA ASN A 109 -6.99 -26.06 -4.85
C ASN A 109 -7.28 -25.81 -3.35
N LYS A 110 -6.29 -25.36 -2.58
CA LYS A 110 -6.45 -24.99 -1.18
C LYS A 110 -6.52 -23.49 -1.03
N LEU A 111 -7.53 -23.03 -0.30
CA LEU A 111 -7.69 -21.65 0.10
C LEU A 111 -6.92 -21.40 1.40
N ILE A 112 -6.04 -20.40 1.40
CA ILE A 112 -5.27 -20.00 2.57
C ILE A 112 -5.52 -18.51 2.82
N ASN A 113 -5.99 -18.18 4.01
CA ASN A 113 -6.23 -16.81 4.43
C ASN A 113 -5.30 -16.46 5.58
N TRP A 114 -4.75 -15.25 5.56
CA TRP A 114 -3.93 -14.74 6.65
C TRP A 114 -4.13 -13.24 6.83
N SER A 115 -3.99 -12.76 8.07
CA SER A 115 -3.99 -11.34 8.41
C SER A 115 -3.02 -11.09 9.55
N GLY A 116 -2.33 -9.95 9.51
CA GLY A 116 -1.45 -9.54 10.58
C GLY A 116 -1.07 -8.06 10.51
N MET A 117 -0.89 -7.46 11.69
CA MET A 117 -0.30 -6.12 11.81
C MET A 117 1.19 -6.19 11.48
N MET A 118 1.71 -5.30 10.65
CA MET A 118 3.12 -5.20 10.30
C MET A 118 3.56 -3.74 10.17
N ILE A 119 4.83 -3.49 10.45
CA ILE A 119 5.51 -2.22 10.17
C ILE A 119 6.40 -2.43 8.93
N PRO A 120 6.58 -1.43 8.04
CA PRO A 120 7.50 -1.57 6.91
C PRO A 120 8.91 -1.94 7.38
N GLY A 121 9.51 -2.94 6.73
CA GLY A 121 10.77 -3.57 7.12
C GLY A 121 10.60 -4.87 7.92
N GLU A 122 9.37 -5.20 8.34
CA GLU A 122 9.12 -6.44 9.07
C GLU A 122 9.05 -7.67 8.18
N HIS A 123 9.47 -8.79 8.79
CA HIS A 123 9.28 -10.14 8.29
C HIS A 123 8.55 -10.95 9.35
N LYS A 124 7.45 -11.58 8.97
CA LYS A 124 6.70 -12.50 9.83
C LYS A 124 6.75 -13.91 9.27
N SER A 125 6.95 -14.87 10.16
CA SER A 125 6.90 -16.30 9.86
C SER A 125 5.99 -16.96 10.89
N VAL A 126 4.92 -17.62 10.44
CA VAL A 126 3.92 -18.25 11.29
C VAL A 126 3.50 -19.59 10.71
N ASN A 127 3.17 -20.54 11.57
CA ASN A 127 2.50 -21.77 11.17
C ASN A 127 1.00 -21.61 11.45
N GLN A 128 0.16 -21.73 10.43
CA GLN A 128 -1.30 -21.61 10.53
C GLN A 128 -1.96 -22.68 9.66
N ASP A 129 -2.89 -23.44 10.23
CA ASP A 129 -3.66 -24.47 9.52
C ASP A 129 -2.78 -25.49 8.76
N GLY A 130 -1.63 -25.84 9.36
CA GLY A 130 -0.64 -26.75 8.76
C GLY A 130 0.24 -26.13 7.67
N ASN A 131 0.12 -24.83 7.40
CA ASN A 131 0.94 -24.09 6.44
C ASN A 131 1.98 -23.23 7.15
N GLN A 132 3.23 -23.27 6.70
CA GLN A 132 4.22 -22.26 7.05
C GLN A 132 4.04 -21.05 6.13
N ILE A 133 3.61 -19.94 6.71
CA ILE A 133 3.37 -18.67 6.01
C ILE A 133 4.50 -17.71 6.37
N LYS A 134 5.14 -17.11 5.36
CA LYS A 134 6.09 -16.02 5.54
C LYS A 134 5.62 -14.80 4.77
N VAL A 135 5.62 -13.65 5.43
CA VAL A 135 5.26 -12.36 4.83
C VAL A 135 6.41 -11.40 5.07
N SER A 136 6.90 -10.77 4.01
CA SER A 136 7.83 -9.65 4.09
C SER A 136 7.13 -8.40 3.59
N PHE A 137 7.26 -7.30 4.32
CA PHE A 137 6.59 -6.05 4.02
C PHE A 137 7.60 -4.90 4.05
N ALA A 138 7.63 -4.09 3.00
CA ALA A 138 8.53 -2.94 2.90
C ALA A 138 7.82 -1.75 2.28
N ARG A 139 8.32 -0.55 2.56
CA ARG A 139 7.92 0.67 1.83
C ARG A 139 8.71 0.73 0.52
N GLN A 140 8.09 1.20 -0.56
CA GLN A 140 8.78 1.41 -1.83
C GLN A 140 9.75 2.58 -1.76
#